data_AF-A0A955BM19-F1
#
_entry.id   AF-A0A955BM19-F1
#
_cell.length_a   1.000
_cell.length_b   1.000
_cell.length_c   1.000
_cell.angle_alpha   90.00
_cell.angle_beta   90.00
_cell.angle_gamma   90.00
#
_symmetry.space_group_name_H-M   'P 1'
#
loop_
_entity.id
_entity.type
_entity.pdbx_description
1 polymer ?
#
loop_
_entity_poly.entity_id
_entity_poly.type
_entity_poly.pdbx_seq_one_letter_code
_entity_poly.pdbx_strand_id
1 'polypeptide(L)'
;MPPDIHTIRLRHPWQCEPSEVGTRWLRSFNWPAGLTPRELARLVVEGLPASAAVELNGMRLAATADEQFDITALLGPTNRLAIEVSDPAAANNGDCPFDVRLEIVEG
;
A
#
# COMPACT_ATOMS: atom_id res chain seq x y z
N MET A 1 24.99 11.65 -9.60
CA MET A 1 23.73 11.37 -10.32
C MET A 1 22.62 11.51 -9.32
N PRO A 2 21.46 12.10 -9.66
CA PRO A 2 20.30 12.03 -8.78
C PRO A 2 19.93 10.55 -8.57
N PRO A 3 19.45 10.14 -7.39
CA PRO A 3 18.94 8.80 -7.22
C PRO A 3 17.77 8.58 -8.18
N ASP A 4 17.79 7.47 -8.90
CA ASP A 4 16.67 7.04 -9.71
C ASP A 4 15.56 6.58 -8.75
N ILE A 5 14.48 7.37 -8.68
CA ILE A 5 13.30 7.05 -7.88
C ILE A 5 12.25 6.48 -8.81
N HIS A 6 11.95 5.20 -8.64
CA HIS A 6 10.94 4.52 -9.42
C HIS A 6 9.59 4.55 -8.68
N THR A 7 8.65 5.35 -9.18
CA THR A 7 7.30 5.44 -8.59
C THR A 7 6.30 4.59 -9.37
N ILE A 8 5.73 3.58 -8.72
CA ILE A 8 4.70 2.71 -9.28
C ILE A 8 3.36 3.04 -8.65
N ARG A 9 2.40 3.48 -9.46
CA ARG A 9 1.03 3.72 -8.97
C ARG A 9 0.24 2.43 -8.99
N LEU A 10 -0.25 2.02 -7.83
CA LEU A 10 -1.05 0.80 -7.64
C LEU A 10 -2.54 1.14 -7.87
N ARG A 11 -2.85 1.56 -9.09
CA ARG A 11 -4.19 1.97 -9.51
C ARG A 11 -4.91 0.81 -10.21
N HIS A 12 -5.90 0.24 -9.51
CA HIS A 12 -6.84 -0.81 -9.94
C HIS A 12 -6.22 -2.16 -10.38
N PRO A 13 -7.01 -3.26 -10.38
CA PRO A 13 -8.27 -3.43 -9.64
C PRO A 13 -8.01 -3.69 -8.15
N TRP A 14 -8.76 -3.02 -7.28
CA TRP A 14 -8.82 -3.31 -5.85
C TRP A 14 -10.04 -4.19 -5.58
N GLN A 15 -9.89 -5.20 -4.72
CA GLN A 15 -11.00 -6.02 -4.25
C GLN A 15 -11.55 -5.41 -2.96
N CYS A 16 -12.75 -4.86 -3.00
CA CYS A 16 -13.42 -4.38 -1.80
C CYS A 16 -14.26 -5.48 -1.19
N GLU A 17 -13.98 -5.80 0.07
CA GLU A 17 -14.75 -6.74 0.89
C GLU A 17 -15.25 -5.99 2.15
N PRO A 18 -16.53 -6.08 2.50
CA PRO A 18 -17.01 -5.55 3.78
C PRO A 18 -16.37 -6.32 4.95
N SER A 19 -15.88 -5.61 5.96
CA SER A 19 -15.31 -6.18 7.20
C SER A 19 -16.26 -5.93 8.37
N GLU A 20 -16.12 -6.66 9.48
CA GLU A 20 -17.00 -6.52 10.66
C GLU A 20 -17.02 -5.10 11.24
N VAL A 21 -15.92 -4.35 11.04
CA VAL A 21 -15.74 -2.98 11.55
C VAL A 21 -15.96 -1.89 10.50
N GLY A 22 -16.10 -2.25 9.23
CA GLY A 22 -16.18 -1.27 8.14
C GLY A 22 -15.89 -1.89 6.77
N THR A 23 -14.84 -1.43 6.10
CA THR A 23 -14.52 -1.86 4.73
C THR A 23 -13.06 -2.26 4.59
N ARG A 24 -12.79 -3.35 3.88
CA ARG A 24 -11.45 -3.84 3.60
C ARG A 24 -11.20 -3.87 2.09
N TRP A 25 -10.15 -3.20 1.64
CA TRP A 25 -9.68 -3.26 0.26
C TRP A 25 -8.43 -4.11 0.17
N LEU A 26 -8.43 -5.11 -0.70
CA LEU A 26 -7.31 -6.02 -0.91
C LEU A 26 -6.79 -5.89 -2.33
N ARG A 27 -5.46 -5.84 -2.44
CA ARG A 27 -4.77 -5.80 -3.73
C ARG A 27 -3.48 -6.57 -3.67
N SER A 28 -3.35 -7.52 -4.60
CA SER A 28 -2.09 -8.22 -4.82
C SER A 28 -1.26 -7.46 -5.86
N PHE A 29 0.03 -7.29 -5.59
CA PHE A 29 0.98 -6.73 -6.53
C PHE A 29 2.27 -7.55 -6.49
N ASN A 30 2.87 -7.77 -7.65
CA ASN A 30 4.15 -8.46 -7.73
C ASN A 30 5.29 -7.45 -7.70
N TRP A 31 6.42 -7.85 -7.12
CA TRP A 31 7.65 -7.08 -7.24
C TRP A 31 8.04 -6.99 -8.72
N PRO A 32 8.25 -5.77 -9.28
CA PRO A 32 8.68 -5.66 -10.65
C PRO A 32 10.08 -6.28 -10.76
N ALA A 33 10.23 -7.24 -11.67
CA ALA A 33 11.38 -8.14 -11.75
C ALA A 33 12.74 -7.48 -12.10
N GLY A 34 12.83 -6.15 -12.10
CA GLY A 34 14.05 -5.39 -12.40
C GLY A 34 14.72 -4.75 -11.19
N LEU A 35 14.08 -4.79 -10.03
CA LEU A 35 14.51 -4.10 -8.83
C LEU A 35 15.39 -5.03 -7.96
N THR A 36 16.64 -4.62 -7.70
CA THR A 36 17.61 -5.37 -6.89
C THR A 36 17.30 -5.27 -5.39
N PRO A 37 17.58 -6.31 -4.57
CA PRO A 37 17.27 -6.34 -3.13
C PRO A 37 18.00 -5.29 -2.25
N ARG A 38 18.75 -4.37 -2.87
CA ARG A 38 19.39 -3.23 -2.20
C ARG A 38 18.54 -1.96 -2.22
N GLU A 39 17.44 -1.95 -2.94
CA GLU A 39 16.62 -0.77 -3.10
C GLU A 39 15.66 -0.58 -1.92
N LEU A 40 15.49 0.67 -1.50
CA LEU A 40 14.55 1.02 -0.44
C LEU A 40 13.17 1.23 -1.07
N ALA A 41 12.17 0.53 -0.57
CA ALA A 41 10.82 0.62 -1.10
C ALA A 41 9.83 1.08 -0.02
N ARG A 42 9.16 2.18 -0.35
CA ARG A 42 8.21 2.87 0.51
C ARG A 42 6.85 2.87 -0.14
N LEU A 43 5.84 2.49 0.62
CA LEU A 43 4.46 2.61 0.21
C LEU A 43 3.95 3.96 0.69
N VAL A 44 3.39 4.76 -0.19
CA VAL A 44 2.72 6.03 0.13
C VAL A 44 1.26 5.86 -0.17
N VAL A 45 0.39 6.16 0.80
CA VAL A 45 -1.06 6.04 0.64
C VAL A 45 -1.70 7.37 0.93
N GLU A 46 -2.03 8.14 -0.10
CA GLU A 46 -2.65 9.45 0.09
C GLU A 46 -4.16 9.33 0.36
N GLY A 47 -4.64 10.12 1.32
CA GLY A 47 -6.06 10.19 1.69
C GLY A 47 -6.48 9.13 2.70
N LEU A 48 -5.52 8.56 3.43
CA LEU A 48 -5.78 7.51 4.40
C LEU A 48 -6.40 8.11 5.68
N PRO A 49 -7.62 7.72 6.08
CA PRO A 49 -8.21 8.23 7.32
C PRO A 49 -7.47 7.69 8.54
N ALA A 50 -7.51 8.41 9.66
CA ALA A 50 -6.87 7.97 10.92
C ALA A 50 -7.42 6.63 11.45
N SER A 51 -8.62 6.24 11.01
CA SER A 51 -9.27 4.97 11.33
C SER A 51 -8.92 3.83 10.35
N ALA A 52 -7.98 4.05 9.44
CA ALA A 52 -7.49 3.02 8.53
C ALA A 52 -6.29 2.28 9.11
N ALA A 53 -6.22 0.98 8.85
CA ALA A 53 -5.08 0.13 9.05
C ALA A 53 -4.59 -0.40 7.70
N VAL A 54 -3.31 -0.22 7.41
CA VAL A 54 -2.66 -0.79 6.23
C VAL A 54 -1.93 -2.06 6.65
N GLU A 55 -2.07 -3.13 5.88
CA GLU A 55 -1.44 -4.42 6.10
C GLU A 55 -0.76 -4.88 4.81
N LEU A 56 0.49 -5.31 4.90
CA LEU A 56 1.21 -5.90 3.78
C LEU A 56 1.62 -7.32 4.14
N ASN A 57 1.26 -8.28 3.28
CA ASN A 57 1.52 -9.70 3.50
C ASN A 57 0.97 -10.22 4.84
N GLY A 58 -0.13 -9.62 5.30
CA GLY A 58 -0.73 -9.90 6.61
C GLY A 58 -0.01 -9.25 7.80
N MET A 59 0.98 -8.39 7.56
CA MET A 59 1.65 -7.60 8.59
C MET A 59 1.14 -6.17 8.57
N ARG A 60 0.55 -5.73 9.68
CA ARG A 60 0.08 -4.35 9.84
C ARG A 60 1.26 -3.38 9.78
N LEU A 61 1.23 -2.50 8.80
CA LEU A 61 2.19 -1.42 8.63
C LEU A 61 1.78 -0.22 9.48
N ALA A 62 2.75 0.42 10.11
CA ALA A 62 2.56 1.68 10.80
C ALA A 62 3.05 2.82 9.89
N ALA A 63 2.23 3.86 9.75
CA ALA A 63 2.65 5.05 9.01
C ALA A 63 3.83 5.68 9.75
N THR A 64 4.96 5.86 9.07
CA THR A 64 6.18 6.42 9.67
C THR A 64 6.15 7.95 9.64
N ALA A 65 5.71 8.53 8.52
CA ALA A 65 5.47 9.96 8.35
C ALA A 65 4.61 10.19 7.10
N ASP A 66 3.69 11.16 7.12
CA ASP A 66 2.97 11.62 5.91
C ASP A 66 2.31 10.48 5.10
N GLU A 67 1.66 9.53 5.80
CA GLU A 67 1.01 8.36 5.18
C GLU A 67 1.96 7.45 4.36
N GLN A 68 3.25 7.50 4.68
CA GLN A 68 4.29 6.63 4.14
C GLN A 68 4.56 5.44 5.06
N PHE A 69 4.87 4.30 4.47
CA PHE A 69 5.15 3.04 5.15
C PHE A 69 6.42 2.43 4.56
N ASP A 70 7.40 2.12 5.40
CA ASP A 70 8.56 1.34 4.96
C ASP A 70 8.14 -0.11 4.75
N ILE A 71 8.26 -0.60 3.52
CA ILE A 71 7.93 -1.98 3.17
C ILE A 71 9.13 -2.75 2.62
N THR A 72 10.30 -2.12 2.62
CA THR A 72 11.57 -2.66 2.12
C THR A 72 11.84 -4.07 2.64
N ALA A 73 11.72 -4.28 3.96
CA ALA A 73 11.98 -5.57 4.59
C ALA A 73 10.84 -6.60 4.42
N LEU A 74 9.67 -6.16 3.96
CA LEU A 74 8.44 -6.96 3.86
C LEU A 74 8.07 -7.33 2.42
N LEU A 75 8.79 -6.75 1.45
CA LEU A 75 8.60 -7.02 0.04
C LEU A 75 9.13 -8.39 -0.34
N GLY A 76 8.24 -9.19 -0.91
CA GLY A 76 8.54 -10.46 -1.55
C GLY A 76 8.24 -10.42 -3.05
N PRO A 77 8.40 -11.56 -3.75
CA PRO A 77 8.06 -11.68 -5.17
C PRO A 77 6.56 -11.43 -5.45
N THR A 78 5.70 -11.83 -4.51
CA THR A 78 4.26 -11.58 -4.55
C THR A 78 3.86 -10.94 -3.23
N ASN A 79 3.27 -9.75 -3.31
CA ASN A 79 2.84 -8.98 -2.15
C ASN A 79 1.33 -8.81 -2.15
N ARG A 80 0.73 -8.88 -0.97
CA ARG A 80 -0.70 -8.60 -0.78
C ARG A 80 -0.86 -7.42 0.15
N LEU A 81 -1.32 -6.31 -0.39
CA LEU A 81 -1.75 -5.14 0.37
C LEU A 81 -3.20 -5.32 0.77
N ALA A 82 -3.51 -5.06 2.03
CA ALA A 82 -4.85 -4.94 2.55
C ALA A 82 -4.96 -3.61 3.29
N ILE A 83 -6.00 -2.85 3.01
CA ILE A 83 -6.32 -1.61 3.70
C ILE A 83 -7.67 -1.86 4.36
N GLU A 84 -7.72 -1.84 5.68
CA GLU A 84 -8.95 -1.93 6.44
C GLU A 84 -9.30 -0.57 7.00
N VAL A 85 -10.53 -0.12 6.83
CA VAL A 85 -11.03 1.13 7.40
C VAL A 85 -12.18 0.80 8.33
N SER A 86 -12.01 1.13 9.60
CA SER A 86 -13.04 0.96 10.64
C SER A 86 -14.11 2.05 10.61
N ASP A 87 -14.08 2.91 9.59
CA ASP A 87 -15.08 3.94 9.36
C ASP A 87 -16.14 3.43 8.36
N PRO A 88 -17.41 3.32 8.78
CA PRO A 88 -18.48 2.83 7.92
C PRO A 88 -18.89 3.83 6.83
N ALA A 89 -18.54 5.12 6.95
CA ALA A 89 -18.82 6.14 5.94
C ALA A 89 -17.80 6.12 4.79
N ALA A 90 -16.63 5.50 5.01
CA ALA A 90 -15.60 5.31 3.99
C ALA A 90 -15.94 4.25 2.93
N ALA A 91 -17.04 3.51 3.10
CA ALA A 91 -17.52 2.48 2.17
C ALA A 91 -17.98 3.10 0.82
N ASN A 92 -17.03 3.55 0.00
CA ASN A 92 -17.31 4.13 -1.30
C ASN A 92 -17.45 3.03 -2.35
N ASN A 93 -18.67 2.51 -2.56
CA ASN A 93 -19.11 1.72 -3.73
C ASN A 93 -18.20 0.58 -4.26
N GLY A 94 -17.23 0.11 -3.47
CA GLY A 94 -16.28 -0.92 -3.87
C GLY A 94 -14.98 -0.42 -4.51
N ASP A 95 -14.83 0.90 -4.70
CA ASP A 95 -13.59 1.47 -5.22
C ASP A 95 -12.66 1.90 -4.09
N CYS A 96 -11.36 1.78 -4.29
CA CYS A 96 -10.38 2.26 -3.31
C CYS A 96 -10.15 3.76 -3.59
N PRO A 97 -10.64 4.68 -2.74
CA PRO A 97 -10.48 6.12 -2.98
C PRO A 97 -9.05 6.61 -2.71
N PHE A 98 -8.17 5.73 -2.22
CA PHE A 98 -6.82 6.06 -1.80
C PHE A 98 -5.84 5.99 -2.98
N ASP A 99 -5.01 7.01 -3.12
CA ASP A 99 -3.94 6.98 -4.13
C ASP A 99 -2.73 6.27 -3.53
N VAL A 100 -2.60 4.99 -3.87
CA VAL A 100 -1.50 4.15 -3.40
C VAL A 100 -0.37 4.17 -4.41
N ARG A 101 0.79 4.63 -3.95
CA ARG A 101 2.04 4.67 -4.72
C ARG A 101 3.10 3.85 -4.01
N LEU A 102 3.91 3.17 -4.79
CA LEU A 102 5.12 2.55 -4.33
C LEU A 102 6.28 3.38 -4.85
N GLU A 103 7.08 3.94 -3.96
CA GLU A 103 8.31 4.63 -4.28
C GLU A 103 9.49 3.73 -3.99
N ILE A 104 10.26 3.38 -5.01
CA ILE A 104 11.51 2.67 -4.86
C ILE A 104 12.65 3.63 -5.10
N VAL A 105 13.62 3.68 -4.18
CA VAL A 105 14.81 4.50 -4.27
C VAL A 105 16.00 3.60 -4.55
N GLU A 106 16.61 3.76 -5.72
CA GLU A 106 17.90 3.15 -6.05
C GLU A 106 19.02 3.85 -5.26
N GLY A 107 19.83 3.05 -4.56
CA GLY A 107 20.90 3.49 -3.65
C GLY A 107 22.30 3.18 -4.16
#